data_AF-A0AA38Q620-F1
#
_entry.id   AF-A0AA38Q620-F1
#
_cell.length_a   1.000
_cell.length_b   1.000
_cell.length_c   1.000
_cell.angle_alpha   90.00
_cell.angle_beta   90.00
_cell.angle_gamma   90.00
#
_symmetry.space_group_name_H-M   'P 1'
#
loop_
_entity.id
_entity.type
_entity.pdbx_description
1 polymer ?
#
loop_
_entity_poly.entity_id
_entity_poly.type
_entity_poly.pdbx_seq_one_letter_code
_entity_poly.pdbx_strand_id
1 'polypeptide(L)'
;MATKIGSLLFCPACGALLDLPKDSEPNVLCEQCGYQEPAKSYENIKITTRSHPDAFPSALRQKRKTQTKTHDSDNLGDLVSEKCPECGHSEAYSKSLQLRSADEGSTVFYTCASCKHGWRVNN
;
A
#
# COMPACT_ATOMS: atom_id res chain seq x y z
N MET A 1 15.60 35.91 -14.16
CA MET A 1 15.68 34.47 -14.47
C MET A 1 14.63 33.77 -13.64
N ALA A 2 13.77 33.01 -14.29
CA ALA A 2 12.70 32.26 -13.65
C ALA A 2 13.23 31.17 -12.70
N THR A 3 12.45 30.84 -11.68
CA THR A 3 12.77 29.79 -10.71
C THR A 3 12.41 28.43 -11.31
N LYS A 4 13.36 27.50 -11.39
CA LYS A 4 13.18 26.19 -12.02
C LYS A 4 13.01 25.08 -10.99
N ILE A 5 11.92 24.31 -11.09
CA ILE A 5 11.65 23.13 -10.27
C ILE A 5 11.30 21.96 -11.19
N GLY A 6 12.22 21.02 -11.35
CA GLY A 6 12.06 19.96 -12.35
C GLY A 6 11.94 20.56 -13.75
N SER A 7 10.80 20.32 -14.42
CA SER A 7 10.43 20.89 -15.72
C SER A 7 9.53 22.11 -15.66
N LEU A 8 9.18 22.58 -14.47
CA LEU A 8 8.31 23.72 -14.27
C LEU A 8 9.16 24.96 -14.01
N LEU A 9 8.76 26.08 -14.60
CA LEU A 9 9.38 27.40 -14.42
C LEU A 9 8.37 28.34 -13.79
N PHE A 10 8.81 29.08 -12.78
CA PHE A 10 7.97 30.01 -12.02
C PHE A 10 8.49 31.43 -12.21
N CYS A 11 7.56 32.37 -12.33
CA CYS A 11 7.84 33.78 -12.43
C CYS A 11 8.61 34.25 -11.18
N PRO A 12 9.76 34.93 -11.33
CA PRO A 12 10.55 35.38 -10.19
C PRO A 12 9.91 36.59 -9.47
N ALA A 13 8.99 37.31 -10.13
CA ALA A 13 8.36 38.50 -9.58
C ALA A 13 7.12 38.19 -8.75
N CYS A 14 6.23 37.31 -9.22
CA CYS A 14 4.96 37.00 -8.55
C CYS A 14 4.81 35.53 -8.12
N GLY A 15 5.76 34.65 -8.46
CA GLY A 15 5.70 33.22 -8.11
C GLY A 15 4.70 32.39 -8.94
N ALA A 16 4.02 32.98 -9.93
CA ALA A 16 3.09 32.24 -10.80
C ALA A 16 3.83 31.21 -11.67
N LEU A 17 3.19 30.07 -11.95
CA LEU A 17 3.69 29.11 -12.93
C LEU A 17 3.67 29.75 -14.33
N LEU A 18 4.78 29.68 -15.05
CA LEU A 18 4.90 30.18 -16.42
C LEU A 18 4.45 29.11 -17.42
N ASP A 19 3.72 29.53 -18.46
CA ASP A 19 3.26 28.64 -19.52
C ASP A 19 4.41 28.09 -20.37
N LEU A 20 4.13 27.02 -21.11
CA LEU A 20 5.10 26.48 -22.07
C LEU A 20 5.28 27.46 -23.24
N PRO A 21 6.52 27.66 -23.72
CA PRO A 21 6.76 28.47 -24.91
C PRO A 21 6.07 27.84 -26.12
N LYS A 22 5.41 28.67 -26.93
CA LYS A 22 4.89 28.27 -28.24
C LYS A 22 6.03 28.35 -29.26
N ASP A 23 6.03 27.47 -30.26
CA ASP A 23 7.14 27.33 -31.23
C ASP A 23 7.52 28.63 -31.96
N SER A 24 6.63 29.62 -32.00
CA SER A 24 6.83 30.90 -32.69
C SER A 24 7.18 32.08 -31.78
N GLU A 25 7.15 31.90 -30.46
CA GLU A 25 7.30 33.00 -29.50
C GLU A 25 8.68 32.95 -28.81
N PRO A 26 9.50 34.02 -28.92
CA PRO A 26 10.83 34.05 -28.31
C PRO A 26 10.78 34.14 -26.79
N ASN A 27 9.66 34.63 -26.23
CA ASN A 27 9.47 34.89 -24.80
C ASN A 27 8.13 34.33 -24.31
N VAL A 28 8.11 33.87 -23.07
CA VAL A 28 6.93 33.50 -22.31
C VAL A 28 6.52 34.67 -21.43
N LEU A 29 5.28 35.14 -21.58
CA LEU A 29 4.70 36.19 -20.75
C LEU A 29 4.06 35.59 -19.50
N CYS A 30 4.34 36.17 -18.34
CA CYS A 30 3.60 35.89 -17.12
C CYS A 30 2.26 36.65 -17.14
N GLU A 31 1.15 35.93 -17.17
CA GLU A 31 -0.20 36.52 -17.21
C GLU A 31 -0.57 37.33 -15.94
N GLN A 32 0.15 37.11 -14.83
CA GLN A 32 -0.18 37.73 -13.54
C GLN A 32 0.51 39.09 -13.31
N CYS A 33 1.76 39.24 -13.78
CA CYS A 33 2.55 40.45 -13.52
C CYS A 33 3.23 41.04 -14.76
N GLY A 34 3.06 40.42 -15.93
CA GLY A 34 3.63 40.89 -17.20
C GLY A 34 5.13 40.63 -17.37
N TYR A 35 5.78 39.93 -16.43
CA TYR A 35 7.19 39.53 -16.56
C TYR A 35 7.40 38.64 -17.79
N GLN A 36 8.48 38.86 -18.54
CA GLN A 36 8.83 38.06 -19.71
C GLN A 36 10.06 37.19 -19.43
N GLU A 37 9.94 35.90 -19.68
CA GLU A 37 11.03 34.93 -19.58
C GLU A 37 11.39 34.42 -20.98
N PRO A 38 12.67 34.34 -21.38
CA PRO A 38 13.04 33.80 -22.69
C PRO A 38 12.66 32.32 -22.81
N ALA A 39 12.17 31.90 -23.98
CA ALA A 39 11.81 30.51 -24.27
C ALA A 39 13.00 29.54 -24.09
N LYS A 40 14.23 30.04 -24.28
CA LYS A 40 15.48 29.30 -24.03
C LYS A 40 15.60 28.78 -22.59
N SER A 41 14.93 29.39 -21.61
CA SER A 41 14.91 28.91 -20.23
C SER A 41 14.28 27.50 -20.10
N TYR A 42 13.46 27.08 -21.07
CA TYR A 42 12.85 25.75 -21.15
C TYR A 42 13.74 24.70 -21.84
N GLU A 43 14.90 25.09 -22.37
CA GLU A 43 15.82 24.15 -23.02
C GLU A 43 16.61 23.32 -21.99
N ASN A 44 17.10 22.16 -22.42
CA ASN A 44 17.97 21.28 -21.64
C ASN A 44 17.39 20.85 -20.27
N ILE A 45 16.07 20.77 -20.13
CA ILE A 45 15.42 20.23 -18.94
C ILE A 45 15.25 18.71 -19.08
N LYS A 46 16.09 17.95 -18.38
CA LYS A 46 15.98 16.48 -18.33
C LYS A 46 15.17 16.04 -17.11
N ILE A 47 14.04 15.37 -17.35
CA ILE A 47 13.27 14.67 -16.32
C ILE A 47 13.62 13.18 -16.41
N THR A 48 13.98 12.57 -15.28
CA THR A 48 14.18 11.11 -15.22
C THR A 48 13.05 10.50 -14.39
N THR A 49 12.12 9.82 -15.06
CA THR A 49 11.07 9.05 -14.40
C THR A 49 11.46 7.58 -14.29
N ARG A 50 11.09 6.93 -13.19
CA ARG A 50 11.22 5.48 -13.04
C ARG A 50 9.85 4.89 -12.74
N SER A 51 9.60 3.69 -13.23
CA SER A 51 8.37 2.98 -12.89
C SER A 51 8.31 2.72 -11.39
N HIS A 52 7.09 2.80 -10.84
CA HIS A 52 6.88 2.49 -9.42
C HIS A 52 7.41 1.08 -9.12
N PRO A 53 8.03 0.84 -7.96
CA PRO A 53 8.50 -0.48 -7.59
C PRO A 53 7.38 -1.48 -7.31
N ASP A 54 6.18 -1.33 -7.85
CA ASP A 54 5.11 -2.35 -7.86
C ASP A 54 4.25 -2.27 -9.13
N ALA A 55 4.68 -1.47 -10.13
CA ALA A 55 3.95 -1.35 -11.38
C ALA A 55 3.89 -2.68 -12.17
N PHE A 56 4.81 -3.61 -11.90
CA PHE A 56 4.95 -4.88 -12.62
C PHE A 56 5.07 -6.05 -11.64
N PRO A 57 3.97 -6.55 -11.05
CA PRO A 57 4.01 -7.72 -10.18
C PRO A 57 4.41 -8.96 -11.00
N SER A 58 5.39 -9.72 -10.53
CA SER A 58 5.81 -10.99 -11.14
C SER A 58 6.41 -11.93 -10.10
N ALA A 59 6.39 -13.25 -10.38
CA ALA A 59 6.95 -14.26 -9.49
C ALA A 59 8.44 -14.01 -9.17
N LEU A 60 9.23 -13.59 -10.16
CA LEU A 60 10.65 -13.22 -9.96
C LEU A 60 10.80 -11.99 -9.06
N ARG A 61 9.88 -11.04 -9.16
CA ARG A 61 9.91 -9.80 -8.39
C ARG A 61 9.42 -9.98 -6.96
N GLN A 62 8.45 -10.87 -6.75
CA GLN A 62 8.01 -11.32 -5.43
C GLN A 62 9.14 -12.04 -4.68
N LYS A 63 9.94 -12.87 -5.37
CA LYS A 63 11.13 -13.51 -4.79
C LYS A 63 12.23 -12.52 -4.36
N ARG A 64 12.22 -11.31 -4.92
CA ARG A 64 13.15 -10.22 -4.57
C ARG A 64 12.65 -9.38 -3.39
N LYS A 65 11.36 -9.45 -3.07
CA LYS A 65 10.86 -8.90 -1.80
C LYS A 65 11.29 -9.84 -0.69
N THR A 66 11.85 -9.30 0.39
CA THR A 66 12.07 -10.07 1.62
C THR A 66 10.71 -10.63 2.04
N GLN A 67 10.55 -11.94 1.93
CA GLN A 67 9.39 -12.62 2.48
C GLN A 67 9.43 -12.38 3.99
N THR A 68 8.64 -11.44 4.50
CA THR A 68 8.03 -11.64 5.81
C THR A 68 7.26 -12.94 5.67
N LYS A 69 7.87 -14.05 6.06
CA LYS A 69 7.15 -15.29 6.25
C LYS A 69 6.06 -14.95 7.25
N THR A 70 4.84 -14.73 6.76
CA THR A 70 3.66 -14.89 7.59
C THR A 70 3.73 -16.35 8.00
N HIS A 71 4.21 -16.60 9.22
CA HIS A 71 4.13 -17.92 9.76
C HIS A 71 2.65 -18.26 9.78
N ASP A 72 2.25 -19.31 9.05
CA ASP A 72 0.87 -19.82 9.06
C ASP A 72 0.40 -20.18 10.49
N SER A 73 1.32 -20.20 11.47
CA SER A 73 1.02 -20.38 12.90
C SER A 73 0.23 -19.24 13.53
N ASP A 74 0.23 -18.02 12.99
CA ASP A 74 -0.48 -16.88 13.61
C ASP A 74 -2.01 -17.00 13.52
N ASN A 75 -2.53 -17.93 12.72
CA ASN A 75 -3.98 -18.09 12.52
C ASN A 75 -4.60 -19.28 13.27
N LEU A 76 -3.83 -20.14 13.92
CA LEU A 76 -4.41 -21.32 14.58
C LEU A 76 -5.10 -20.98 15.91
N GLY A 77 -4.74 -19.89 16.58
CA GLY A 77 -5.29 -19.53 17.90
C GLY A 77 -4.54 -20.22 19.06
N ASP A 78 -5.10 -20.19 20.26
CA ASP A 78 -4.43 -20.67 21.47
C ASP A 78 -4.59 -22.19 21.63
N LEU A 79 -3.50 -22.90 21.93
CA LEU A 79 -3.54 -24.35 22.20
C LEU A 79 -4.14 -24.61 23.58
N VAL A 80 -5.19 -25.41 23.64
CA VAL A 80 -5.92 -25.76 24.86
C VAL A 80 -6.14 -27.27 24.98
N SER A 81 -6.31 -27.73 26.22
CA SER A 81 -6.56 -29.13 26.54
C SER A 81 -8.03 -29.50 26.36
N GLU A 82 -8.48 -29.62 25.11
CA GLU A 82 -9.84 -30.06 24.75
C GLU A 82 -9.77 -31.36 23.93
N LYS A 83 -10.58 -32.35 24.32
CA LYS A 83 -10.58 -33.67 23.67
C LYS A 83 -11.32 -33.64 22.33
N CYS A 84 -10.63 -34.01 21.26
CA CYS A 84 -11.22 -34.11 19.92
C CYS A 84 -12.31 -35.21 19.88
N PRO A 85 -13.52 -34.89 19.39
CA PRO A 85 -14.61 -35.87 19.30
C PRO A 85 -14.37 -36.95 18.23
N GLU A 86 -13.49 -36.70 17.26
CA GLU A 86 -13.24 -37.63 16.15
C GLU A 86 -12.08 -38.61 16.44
N CYS A 87 -10.92 -38.11 16.89
CA CYS A 87 -9.73 -38.92 17.08
C CYS A 87 -9.33 -39.14 18.55
N GLY A 88 -9.99 -38.46 19.50
CA GLY A 88 -9.73 -38.60 20.93
C GLY A 88 -8.46 -37.95 21.46
N HIS A 89 -7.70 -37.21 20.63
CA HIS A 89 -6.55 -36.43 21.08
C HIS A 89 -6.97 -35.30 22.03
N SER A 90 -6.18 -35.08 23.09
CA SER A 90 -6.43 -34.14 24.18
C SER A 90 -6.10 -32.66 23.90
N GLU A 91 -5.55 -32.32 22.73
CA GLU A 91 -5.15 -30.94 22.42
C GLU A 91 -5.85 -30.40 21.16
N ALA A 92 -6.32 -29.16 21.25
CA ALA A 92 -6.98 -28.44 20.19
C ALA A 92 -6.61 -26.96 20.23
N TYR A 93 -6.55 -26.31 19.07
CA TYR A 93 -6.43 -24.86 18.99
C TYR A 93 -7.81 -24.22 19.12
N SER A 94 -7.92 -23.17 19.92
CA SER A 94 -9.17 -22.47 20.20
C SER A 94 -9.18 -21.05 19.64
N LYS A 95 -10.34 -20.65 19.11
CA LYS A 95 -10.61 -19.29 18.65
C LYS A 95 -12.04 -18.90 19.00
N SER A 96 -12.19 -17.89 19.86
CA SER A 96 -13.50 -17.33 20.20
C SER A 96 -13.91 -16.27 19.17
N LEU A 97 -15.12 -16.39 18.64
CA LEU A 97 -15.74 -15.41 17.76
C LEU A 97 -17.18 -15.16 18.23
N GLN A 98 -17.55 -13.89 18.35
CA GLN A 98 -18.93 -13.51 18.63
C GLN A 98 -19.73 -13.50 17.32
N LEU A 99 -20.63 -14.48 17.15
CA LEU A 99 -21.44 -14.62 15.94
C LEU A 99 -22.85 -14.03 16.09
N ARG A 100 -23.21 -13.57 17.29
CA ARG A 100 -24.55 -13.13 17.68
C ARG A 100 -24.53 -11.79 18.43
N SER A 101 -25.69 -11.31 18.84
CA SER A 101 -25.85 -10.07 19.61
C SER A 101 -24.98 -10.05 20.88
N ALA A 102 -24.68 -8.85 21.39
CA ALA A 102 -23.86 -8.67 22.60
C ALA A 102 -24.46 -9.27 23.89
N ASP A 103 -25.73 -9.67 23.84
CA ASP A 103 -26.46 -10.31 24.94
C ASP A 103 -26.30 -11.84 24.97
N GLU A 104 -25.63 -12.43 23.98
CA GLU A 104 -25.39 -13.88 23.89
C GLU A 104 -23.90 -14.23 24.06
N GLY A 105 -23.62 -15.42 24.61
CA GLY A 105 -22.25 -15.90 24.83
C GLY A 105 -21.46 -16.11 23.53
N SER A 106 -20.13 -16.07 23.65
CA SER A 106 -19.23 -16.22 22.49
C SER A 106 -19.23 -17.66 21.96
N THR A 107 -19.15 -17.83 20.64
CA THR A 107 -18.91 -19.14 20.03
C THR A 107 -17.41 -19.44 20.01
N VAL A 108 -16.99 -20.56 20.60
CA VAL A 108 -15.60 -21.03 20.55
C VAL A 108 -15.46 -22.05 19.43
N PHE A 109 -14.54 -21.80 18.51
CA PHE A 109 -14.13 -22.72 17.47
C PHE A 109 -12.88 -23.46 17.91
N TYR A 110 -12.92 -24.79 17.85
CA TYR A 110 -11.80 -25.67 18.14
C TYR A 110 -11.31 -26.33 16.85
N THR A 111 -10.00 -26.46 16.72
CA THR A 111 -9.36 -27.23 15.63
C THR A 111 -8.39 -28.22 16.26
N CYS A 112 -8.62 -29.53 16.07
CA CYS A 112 -7.76 -30.56 16.65
C CYS A 112 -6.30 -30.37 16.21
N ALA A 113 -5.35 -30.46 17.15
CA ALA A 113 -3.93 -30.31 16.84
C ALA A 113 -3.42 -31.42 15.89
N SER A 114 -3.95 -32.65 16.03
CA SER A 114 -3.54 -33.85 15.28
C SER A 114 -4.32 -34.04 13.97
N CYS A 115 -5.63 -34.25 14.01
CA CYS A 115 -6.42 -34.59 12.81
C CYS A 115 -6.98 -33.37 12.06
N LYS A 116 -6.78 -32.15 12.58
CA LYS A 116 -7.32 -30.89 12.03
C LYS A 116 -8.85 -30.82 11.92
N HIS A 117 -9.57 -31.72 12.60
CA HIS A 117 -11.03 -31.63 12.72
C HIS A 117 -11.45 -30.34 13.41
N GLY A 118 -12.39 -29.60 12.80
CA GLY A 118 -12.93 -28.36 13.34
C GLY A 118 -14.31 -28.57 13.94
N TRP A 119 -14.53 -28.13 15.18
CA TRP A 119 -15.87 -28.11 15.79
C TRP A 119 -16.11 -26.79 16.52
N ARG A 120 -17.37 -26.50 16.84
CA ARG A 120 -17.75 -25.28 17.55
C ARG A 120 -18.58 -25.60 18.77
N VAL A 121 -18.39 -24.83 19.82
CA VAL A 121 -19.18 -24.86 21.05
C VAL A 121 -19.73 -23.47 21.27
N ASN A 122 -21.05 -23.36 21.45
CA ASN A 122 -21.67 -22.11 21.90
C ASN A 122 -21.68 -22.15 23.42
N ASN A 123 -21.07 -21.15 24.05
CA ASN A 123 -21.16 -20.94 25.48
C ASN A 123 -22.35 -20.04 25.80
#